data_AF-A0A2D7ZHC1-F1
#
_entry.id   AF-A0A2D7ZHC1-F1
#
_cell.length_a   1.000
_cell.length_b   1.000
_cell.length_c   1.000
_cell.angle_alpha   90.00
_cell.angle_beta   90.00
_cell.angle_gamma   90.00
#
_symmetry.space_group_name_H-M   'P 1'
#
loop_
_entity.id
_entity.type
_entity.pdbx_description
1 polymer ?
#
loop_
_entity_poly.entity_id
_entity_poly.type
_entity_poly.pdbx_seq_one_letter_code
_entity_poly.pdbx_strand_id
1 'polypeptide(L)' 'MSNCETKVLSALKKGMRVTRKTAIQRGWCENLTATISDLRSKGYPIDTVTAKLPEGGSYTRYRLNQAAAS' A
#
# COMPACT_ATOMS: atom_id res chain seq x y z
N MET A 1 -13.96 1.24 8.30
CA MET A 1 -12.60 0.79 7.93
C MET A 1 -12.23 -0.36 8.83
N SER A 2 -11.81 -1.47 8.24
CA SER A 2 -11.23 -2.62 8.91
C SER A 2 -9.89 -2.24 9.57
N ASN A 3 -9.49 -2.97 10.60
CA ASN A 3 -8.20 -2.75 11.27
C ASN A 3 -7.01 -2.80 10.27
N CYS A 4 -7.13 -3.67 9.27
CA CYS A 4 -6.26 -3.78 8.10
C CYS A 4 -6.11 -2.45 7.34
N GLU A 5 -7.24 -1.87 6.92
CA GLU A 5 -7.30 -0.62 6.15
C GLU A 5 -6.67 0.52 6.95
N THR A 6 -7.00 0.65 8.24
CA THR A 6 -6.46 1.70 9.11
C THR A 6 -4.95 1.61 9.24
N LYS A 7 -4.40 0.40 9.44
CA LYS A 7 -2.94 0.18 9.54
C LYS A 7 -2.23 0.47 8.21
N VAL A 8 -2.76 -0.05 7.11
CA VAL A 8 -2.20 0.15 5.77
C VAL A 8 -2.25 1.63 5.37
N LEU A 9 -3.40 2.27 5.54
CA LEU A 9 -3.58 3.69 5.25
C LEU A 9 -2.65 4.56 6.10
N SER A 10 -2.50 4.26 7.40
CA SER A 10 -1.58 4.98 8.28
C SER A 10 -0.12 4.85 7.82
N ALA A 11 0.30 3.67 7.38
CA ALA A 11 1.63 3.46 6.84
C ALA A 11 1.84 4.24 5.52
N LEU A 12 0.86 4.18 4.61
CA LEU A 12 0.90 4.90 3.35
C LEU A 12 0.94 6.42 3.54
N LYS A 13 0.16 6.96 4.49
CA LYS A 13 0.17 8.40 4.87
C LYS A 13 1.51 8.86 5.42
N LYS A 14 2.26 7.98 6.09
CA LYS A 14 3.62 8.25 6.59
C LYS A 14 4.69 8.15 5.49
N GLY A 15 4.30 7.99 4.21
CA GLY A 15 5.23 7.79 3.10
C GLY A 15 5.93 6.43 3.11
N MET A 16 5.44 5.48 3.90
CA MET A 16 6.07 4.17 4.02
C MET A 16 5.86 3.34 2.76
N ARG A 17 6.90 2.58 2.39
CA ARG A 17 6.82 1.61 1.29
C ARG A 17 6.02 0.39 1.73
N VAL A 18 4.75 0.32 1.34
CA VAL A 18 3.90 -0.85 1.63
C VAL A 18 3.99 -1.87 0.49
N THR A 19 4.39 -3.08 0.82
CA THR A 19 4.44 -4.24 -0.10
C THR A 19 3.65 -5.40 0.50
N ARG A 20 3.32 -6.40 -0.31
CA ARG A 20 2.66 -7.62 0.19
C ARG A 20 3.45 -8.27 1.32
N LYS A 21 4.79 -8.36 1.16
CA LYS A 21 5.70 -8.88 2.18
C LYS A 21 5.61 -8.09 3.49
N THR A 22 5.62 -6.76 3.42
CA THR A 22 5.51 -5.87 4.59
C THR A 22 4.20 -6.09 5.34
N ALA A 23 3.08 -6.22 4.62
CA ALA A 23 1.77 -6.42 5.22
C ALA A 23 1.67 -7.75 5.99
N ILE A 24 2.21 -8.83 5.42
CA ILE A 24 2.27 -10.15 6.05
C ILE A 24 3.22 -10.13 7.26
N GLN A 25 4.45 -9.64 7.09
CA GLN A 25 5.46 -9.63 8.16
C GLN A 25 5.03 -8.80 9.38
N ARG A 26 4.23 -7.75 9.17
CA ARG A 26 3.72 -6.90 10.26
C ARG A 26 2.34 -7.31 10.76
N GLY A 27 1.75 -8.39 10.23
CA GLY A 27 0.42 -8.84 10.61
C GLY A 27 -0.66 -7.77 10.39
N TRP A 28 -0.56 -6.99 9.31
CA TRP A 28 -1.53 -5.95 8.98
C TRP A 28 -2.75 -6.52 8.28
N CYS A 29 -2.51 -7.36 7.27
CA CYS A 29 -3.54 -8.00 6.47
C CYS A 29 -2.94 -9.17 5.69
N GLU A 30 -3.73 -10.24 5.52
CA GLU A 30 -3.37 -11.40 4.71
C GLU A 30 -3.50 -11.08 3.21
N ASN A 31 -4.53 -10.30 2.85
CA ASN A 31 -4.79 -9.87 1.48
C ASN A 31 -4.65 -8.34 1.34
N LEU A 32 -3.39 -7.90 1.19
CA LEU A 32 -3.08 -6.49 0.95
C LEU A 32 -3.78 -5.95 -0.31
N THR A 33 -3.83 -6.72 -1.39
CA THR A 33 -4.41 -6.27 -2.67
C THR A 33 -5.88 -5.92 -2.51
N ALA A 34 -6.67 -6.76 -1.84
CA ALA A 34 -8.07 -6.46 -1.53
C ALA A 34 -8.21 -5.20 -0.67
N THR A 35 -7.34 -5.04 0.34
CA THR A 35 -7.32 -3.85 1.21
C THR A 35 -7.03 -2.58 0.42
N ILE A 36 -6.09 -2.62 -0.54
CA ILE A 36 -5.79 -1.47 -1.39
C ILE A 36 -6.95 -1.15 -2.33
N SER A 37 -7.59 -2.15 -2.94
CA SER A 37 -8.77 -1.95 -3.78
C SER A 37 -9.90 -1.28 -3.03
N ASP A 38 -10.18 -1.72 -1.80
CA ASP A 38 -11.21 -1.13 -0.95
C ASP A 38 -10.88 0.32 -0.54
N LEU A 39 -9.62 0.61 -0.20
CA LEU A 39 -9.16 1.98 0.05
C LEU A 39 -9.30 2.88 -1.19
N ARG A 40 -9.04 2.37 -2.40
CA ARG A 40 -9.27 3.12 -3.65
C ARG A 40 -10.74 3.43 -3.87
N SER A 41 -11.62 2.45 -3.65
CA SER A 41 -13.08 2.65 -3.73
C SER A 41 -13.58 3.69 -2.71
N LYS A 42 -12.86 3.86 -1.61
CA LYS A 42 -13.11 4.90 -0.58
C LYS A 42 -12.52 6.28 -0.93
N GLY A 43 -11.95 6.44 -2.12
CA GLY A 43 -11.42 7.71 -2.60
C GLY A 43 -9.97 7.99 -2.19
N TYR A 44 -9.24 7.01 -1.64
CA TYR A 44 -7.80 7.21 -1.38
C TYR A 44 -7.00 7.03 -2.68
N PRO A 45 -6.27 8.06 -3.14
CA PRO A 45 -5.48 7.99 -4.35
C PRO A 45 -4.21 7.17 -4.09
N ILE A 46 -4.29 5.85 -4.26
CA ILE A 46 -3.18 4.93 -4.00
C ILE A 46 -2.63 4.42 -5.33
N ASP A 47 -1.38 4.75 -5.61
CA ASP A 47 -0.66 4.28 -6.79
C ASP A 47 -0.03 2.91 -6.57
N THR A 48 -0.01 2.11 -7.64
CA THR A 48 0.76 0.87 -7.72
C THR A 48 2.03 1.16 -8.50
N VAL A 49 3.18 1.00 -7.84
CA VAL A 49 4.49 1.26 -8.43
C VAL A 49 5.26 -0.05 -8.48
N THR A 50 5.72 -0.43 -9.67
CA THR A 50 6.68 -1.51 -9.84
C THR A 50 8.09 -0.94 -9.71
N ALA A 51 8.86 -1.45 -8.77
CA ALA A 51 10.23 -1.03 -8.54
C ALA A 51 11.20 -2.17 -8.88
N LYS A 52 12.27 -1.85 -9.60
CA LYS A 52 13.33 -2.81 -9.91
C LYS A 52 14.23 -3.04 -8.69
N LEU A 53 14.60 -4.29 -8.44
CA LEU A 53 15.66 -4.64 -7.52
C LEU A 53 17.02 -4.52 -8.22
N PRO A 54 18.09 -4.17 -7.49
CA PRO A 54 19.44 -4.13 -8.04
C PRO A 54 19.92 -5.50 -8.56
N GLU A 55 19.41 -6.60 -8.01
CA GLU A 55 19.79 -7.97 -8.36
C GLU A 55 19.01 -8.57 -9.54
N GLY A 56 18.27 -7.76 -10.31
CA GLY A 56 17.60 -8.21 -11.54
C GLY A 56 16.13 -8.65 -11.39
N GLY A 57 15.48 -8.35 -10.26
CA GLY A 57 14.05 -8.61 -10.02
C GLY A 57 13.17 -7.34 -10.09
N SER A 58 11.86 -7.51 -9.95
CA SER A 58 10.94 -6.39 -9.67
C SER A 58 10.01 -6.72 -8.51
N TYR A 59 9.60 -5.70 -7.76
CA TYR A 59 8.60 -5.84 -6.71
C TYR A 59 7.55 -4.74 -6.82
N THR A 60 6.31 -5.10 -6.50
CA THR A 60 5.20 -4.16 -6.44
C THR A 60 5.15 -3.49 -5.07
N ARG A 61 5.04 -2.17 -5.06
CA ARG A 61 4.80 -1.36 -3.87
C ARG A 61 3.60 -0.42 -4.09
N TYR A 62 2.96 -0.05 -3.00
CA TYR A 62 1.87 0.91 -2.99
C TYR A 62 2.33 2.20 -2.31
N ARG A 63 1.84 3.34 -2.82
CA ARG A 63 2.11 4.67 -2.27
C ARG A 63 0.84 5.50 -2.30
N LEU A 64 0.61 6.30 -1.25
CA LEU A 64 -0.43 7.31 -1.29
C LEU A 64 0.04 8.51 -2.11
N ASN A 65 -0.72 8.87 -3.13
CA ASN A 65 -0.49 10.04 -3.96
C ASN A 65 -1.14 11.26 -3.30
N GLN A 66 -0.38 11.95 -2.46
CA GLN A 66 -0.87 13.14 -1.76
C GLN A 66 -1.08 14.36 -2.66
N ALA A 67 -0.71 14.29 -3.95
CA ALA A 67 -0.91 15.38 -4.91
C ALA A 67 -2.35 15.43 -5.49
N ALA A 68 -3.18 14.42 -5.25
CA ALA A 68 -4.57 14.37 -5.74
C ALA A 68 -5.60 14.90 -4.71
N ALA A 69 -5.14 15.54 -3.63
CA ALA A 69 -5.98 16.10 -2.56
C ALA A 69 -5.87 17.63 -2.42
N SER A 70 -5.33 18.30 -3.44
CA SER A 70 -5.20 19.76 -3.54
C SER A 70 -6.13 20.31 -4.61
#